data_AF-A0A956ELM0-F1
#
_entry.id   AF-A0A956ELM0-F1
#
_cell.length_a   1.000
_cell.length_b   1.000
_cell.length_c   1.000
_cell.angle_alpha   90.00
_cell.angle_beta   90.00
_cell.angle_gamma   90.00
#
_symmetry.space_group_name_H-M   'P 1'
#
loop_
_entity.id
_entity.type
_entity.pdbx_description
1 polymer ?
#
loop_
_entity_poly.entity_id
_entity_poly.type
_entity_poly.pdbx_seq_one_letter_code
_entity_poly.pdbx_strand_id
1 'polypeptide(L)'
;ALLAAVFAVSGAALVRLPDLGELLWGAADNRLGYRNLGLWARDRFEDGAVIGGLQSGALAYYAPRLEIVNLDGVVNEDAYWALRRRRLLDYIRAREVRYLIGWKDNIWMMANQSRGFSSNDWVHRRRIKGFRSWGFEWQLYEVLYPGREDMAKRPGWKKRARPPAEAAAAAP
;
A
#
# COMPACT_ATOMS: atom_id res chain seq x y z
N ALA A 1 34.34 -9.18 0.94
CA ALA A 1 33.51 -8.85 2.12
C ALA A 1 33.19 -7.35 2.06
N LEU A 2 32.11 -7.00 1.37
CA LEU A 2 31.69 -5.63 1.10
C LEU A 2 30.26 -5.52 1.61
N LEU A 3 30.08 -4.95 2.80
CA LEU A 3 28.79 -4.51 3.34
C LEU A 3 29.07 -3.66 4.59
N ALA A 4 29.47 -2.41 4.36
CA ALA A 4 29.44 -1.34 5.34
C ALA A 4 29.23 0.00 4.61
N ALA A 5 28.39 0.87 5.20
CA ALA A 5 27.84 2.13 4.68
C ALA A 5 26.63 1.95 3.76
N VAL A 6 25.46 2.55 4.01
CA VAL A 6 25.23 3.97 4.38
C VAL A 6 23.98 4.12 5.26
N PHE A 7 24.14 4.65 6.47
CA PHE A 7 23.13 5.49 7.13
C PHE A 7 23.87 6.54 7.96
N ALA A 8 24.27 7.63 7.30
CA ALA A 8 24.65 8.86 7.96
C ALA A 8 23.51 9.87 7.70
N VAL A 9 22.66 10.08 8.70
CA VAL A 9 21.87 11.31 8.80
C VAL A 9 22.12 11.88 10.18
N SER A 10 22.67 13.09 10.15
CA SER A 10 23.20 13.86 11.26
C SER A 10 22.09 14.36 12.20
N GLY A 11 22.35 14.24 13.51
CA GLY A 11 22.07 15.22 14.57
C GLY A 11 20.68 15.85 14.70
N ALA A 12 20.08 15.62 15.88
CA ALA A 12 19.01 16.41 16.51
C ALA A 12 17.54 16.09 16.18
N ALA A 13 17.14 14.85 16.43
CA ALA A 13 16.00 14.52 17.29
C ALA A 13 16.12 13.04 17.66
N LEU A 14 16.51 12.73 18.90
CA LEU A 14 16.54 11.35 19.39
C LEU A 14 15.10 10.88 19.63
N VAL A 15 14.34 10.70 18.56
CA VAL A 15 13.06 10.00 18.59
C VAL A 15 13.40 8.57 18.97
N ARG A 16 13.05 8.15 20.20
CA ARG A 16 13.06 6.73 20.57
C ARG A 16 12.20 6.01 19.53
N LEU A 17 12.85 5.25 18.65
CA LEU A 17 12.14 4.36 17.75
C LEU A 17 11.41 3.33 18.63
N PRO A 18 10.08 3.17 18.49
CA PRO A 18 9.36 2.15 19.23
C PRO A 18 9.95 0.76 18.93
N ASP A 19 9.87 -0.13 19.92
CA ASP A 19 10.32 -1.51 19.77
C ASP A 19 9.61 -2.17 18.57
N LEU A 20 10.34 -3.02 17.82
CA LEU A 20 9.81 -3.77 16.69
C LEU A 20 8.58 -4.60 17.10
N GLY A 21 8.55 -5.11 18.33
CA GLY A 21 7.39 -5.81 18.90
C GLY A 21 6.15 -4.90 19.04
N GLU A 22 6.31 -3.66 19.49
CA GLU A 22 5.21 -2.68 19.50
C GLU A 22 4.78 -2.29 18.09
N LEU A 23 5.74 -2.15 17.18
CA LEU A 23 5.49 -1.73 15.81
C LEU A 23 4.74 -2.78 14.98
N LEU A 24 5.12 -4.05 15.11
CA LEU A 24 4.55 -5.13 14.32
C LEU A 24 3.31 -5.70 14.99
N TRP A 25 3.38 -5.93 16.30
CA TRP A 25 2.41 -6.72 17.04
C TRP A 25 1.59 -5.91 18.05
N GLY A 26 1.98 -4.68 18.36
CA GLY A 26 1.35 -3.92 19.45
C GLY A 26 1.57 -4.63 20.80
N ALA A 27 2.72 -5.28 20.99
CA ALA A 27 2.96 -6.20 22.11
C ALA A 27 2.67 -5.60 23.51
N ALA A 28 2.81 -4.27 23.68
CA ALA A 28 2.44 -3.56 24.91
C ALA A 28 1.11 -2.77 24.80
N ASP A 29 0.64 -2.47 23.59
CA ASP A 29 -0.64 -1.80 23.34
C ASP A 29 -1.27 -2.33 22.03
N ASN A 30 -2.39 -3.04 22.17
CA ASN A 30 -3.18 -3.56 21.05
C ASN A 30 -3.81 -2.47 20.18
N ARG A 31 -3.58 -1.18 20.47
CA ARG A 31 -3.92 -0.04 19.61
C ARG A 31 -2.75 0.40 18.73
N LEU A 32 -1.58 -0.23 18.87
CA LEU A 32 -0.40 0.06 18.08
C LEU A 32 -0.12 -1.04 17.05
N GLY A 33 0.65 -0.65 16.04
CA GLY A 33 1.26 -1.55 15.09
C GLY A 33 0.42 -1.97 13.89
N TYR A 34 1.08 -2.63 12.94
CA TYR A 34 0.53 -2.94 11.62
C TYR A 34 -0.49 -4.08 11.62
N ARG A 35 -0.43 -4.99 12.60
CA ARG A 35 -1.36 -6.13 12.73
C ARG A 35 -2.83 -5.71 12.70
N ASN A 36 -3.18 -4.68 13.46
CA ASN A 36 -4.56 -4.24 13.59
C ASN A 36 -5.14 -3.71 12.28
N LEU A 37 -4.29 -3.16 11.40
CA LEU A 37 -4.73 -2.76 10.08
C LEU A 37 -5.20 -3.95 9.25
N GLY A 38 -4.42 -5.04 9.26
CA GLY A 38 -4.76 -6.25 8.55
C GLY A 38 -6.03 -6.91 9.07
N LEU A 39 -6.20 -7.01 10.39
CA LEU A 39 -7.43 -7.52 10.99
C LEU A 39 -8.65 -6.64 10.69
N TRP A 40 -8.48 -5.32 10.78
CA TRP A 40 -9.54 -4.38 10.42
C TRP A 40 -9.98 -4.52 8.96
N ALA A 41 -9.03 -4.69 8.03
CA ALA A 41 -9.34 -4.87 6.62
C ALA A 41 -10.08 -6.20 6.38
N ARG A 42 -9.59 -7.29 6.97
CA ARG A 42 -10.20 -8.64 6.89
C ARG A 42 -11.69 -8.64 7.26
N ASP A 43 -12.06 -7.85 8.28
CA ASP A 43 -13.43 -7.83 8.81
C ASP A 43 -14.33 -6.81 8.11
N ARG A 44 -13.77 -5.91 7.27
CA ARG A 44 -14.50 -4.77 6.71
C ARG A 44 -14.75 -4.83 5.21
N PHE A 45 -13.95 -5.59 4.48
CA PHE A 45 -14.05 -5.74 3.03
C PHE A 45 -14.62 -7.08 2.63
N GLU A 46 -15.29 -7.09 1.49
CA GLU A 46 -15.74 -8.30 0.80
C GLU A 46 -14.56 -9.09 0.24
N ASP A 47 -14.75 -10.40 0.08
CA ASP A 47 -13.75 -11.28 -0.50
C ASP A 47 -13.39 -10.85 -1.92
N GLY A 48 -12.09 -10.91 -2.25
CA GLY A 48 -11.57 -10.49 -3.55
C GLY A 48 -11.46 -8.97 -3.73
N ALA A 49 -11.79 -8.13 -2.72
CA ALA A 49 -11.55 -6.70 -2.84
C ALA A 49 -10.05 -6.40 -3.04
N VAL A 50 -9.74 -5.53 -4.01
CA VAL A 50 -8.36 -5.13 -4.33
C VAL A 50 -7.97 -3.86 -3.58
N ILE A 51 -6.95 -3.97 -2.73
CA ILE A 51 -6.49 -2.90 -1.84
C ILE A 51 -5.02 -2.60 -2.10
N GLY A 52 -4.71 -1.34 -2.36
CA GLY A 52 -3.36 -0.83 -2.52
C GLY A 52 -2.83 -0.14 -1.26
N GLY A 53 -1.54 -0.27 -1.00
CA GLY A 53 -0.87 0.49 0.05
C GLY A 53 0.64 0.39 -0.04
N LEU A 54 1.37 1.37 0.49
CA LEU A 54 2.83 1.32 0.55
C LEU A 54 3.25 0.20 1.52
N GLN A 55 2.87 0.31 2.79
CA GLN A 55 3.24 -0.65 3.84
C GLN A 55 2.21 -1.79 3.95
N SER A 56 2.21 -2.66 2.95
CA SER A 56 1.12 -3.62 2.71
C SER A 56 1.32 -5.01 3.34
N GLY A 57 2.49 -5.31 3.93
CA GLY A 57 2.82 -6.65 4.42
C GLY A 57 1.81 -7.20 5.44
N ALA A 58 1.44 -6.40 6.45
CA ALA A 58 0.45 -6.84 7.44
C ALA A 58 -0.97 -6.97 6.88
N LEU A 59 -1.34 -6.15 5.88
CA LEU A 59 -2.61 -6.32 5.17
C LEU A 59 -2.64 -7.68 4.48
N ALA A 60 -1.58 -8.02 3.74
CA ALA A 60 -1.48 -9.29 3.02
C ALA A 60 -1.48 -10.49 3.97
N TYR A 61 -0.75 -10.40 5.08
CA TYR A 61 -0.63 -11.49 6.05
C TYR A 61 -1.95 -11.79 6.79
N TYR A 62 -2.66 -10.76 7.27
CA TYR A 62 -3.84 -10.94 8.13
C TYR A 62 -5.18 -10.94 7.37
N ALA A 63 -5.21 -10.52 6.10
CA ALA A 63 -6.41 -10.49 5.28
C ALA A 63 -6.24 -11.30 3.98
N PRO A 64 -6.01 -12.62 4.04
CA PRO A 64 -5.67 -13.45 2.87
C PRO A 64 -6.79 -13.59 1.84
N ARG A 65 -8.03 -13.21 2.19
CA ARG A 65 -9.17 -13.20 1.27
C ARG A 65 -9.22 -11.94 0.39
N LEU A 66 -8.36 -10.96 0.65
CA LEU A 66 -8.27 -9.71 -0.10
C LEU A 66 -7.09 -9.79 -1.08
N GLU A 67 -7.19 -9.10 -2.22
CA GLU A 67 -6.03 -8.91 -3.09
C GLU A 67 -5.27 -7.66 -2.65
N ILE A 68 -4.06 -7.85 -2.14
CA ILE A 68 -3.23 -6.75 -1.65
C ILE A 68 -2.17 -6.39 -2.70
N VAL A 69 -2.20 -5.13 -3.14
CA VAL A 69 -1.23 -4.56 -4.09
C VAL A 69 -0.24 -3.70 -3.32
N ASN A 70 0.99 -4.19 -3.18
CA ASN A 70 2.08 -3.37 -2.65
C ASN A 70 2.41 -2.23 -3.64
N LEU A 71 2.42 -0.98 -3.15
CA LEU A 71 2.69 0.23 -3.93
C LEU A 71 4.00 0.93 -3.54
N ASP A 72 4.81 0.36 -2.64
CA ASP A 72 6.07 0.97 -2.16
C ASP A 72 7.27 0.76 -3.09
N GLY A 73 7.24 -0.29 -3.91
CA GLY A 73 8.32 -0.62 -4.84
C GLY A 73 9.51 -1.39 -4.23
N VAL A 74 9.50 -1.71 -2.94
CA VAL A 74 10.56 -2.48 -2.27
C VAL A 74 10.48 -3.95 -2.66
N VAL A 75 9.26 -4.51 -2.66
CA VAL A 75 9.00 -5.92 -2.98
C VAL A 75 8.14 -6.09 -4.23
N ASN A 76 7.80 -4.99 -4.90
CA ASN A 76 6.99 -4.97 -6.11
C ASN A 76 7.69 -4.15 -7.20
N GLU A 77 8.41 -4.84 -8.09
CA GLU A 77 9.20 -4.19 -9.14
C GLU A 77 8.34 -3.31 -10.08
N ASP A 78 7.13 -3.74 -10.42
CA ASP A 78 6.23 -2.95 -11.27
C ASP A 78 5.84 -1.63 -10.59
N ALA A 79 5.59 -1.67 -9.27
CA ALA A 79 5.33 -0.47 -8.47
C ALA A 79 6.57 0.44 -8.40
N TYR A 80 7.76 -0.13 -8.23
CA TYR A 80 9.03 0.62 -8.26
C TYR A 80 9.18 1.42 -9.56
N TRP A 81 8.97 0.74 -10.69
CA TRP A 81 9.09 1.38 -12.00
C TRP A 81 8.00 2.42 -12.25
N ALA A 82 6.78 2.17 -11.76
CA ALA A 82 5.68 3.12 -11.83
C ALA A 82 6.00 4.39 -11.01
N LEU A 83 6.49 4.24 -9.78
CA LEU A 83 6.99 5.35 -8.95
C LEU A 83 8.09 6.12 -9.68
N ARG A 84 9.13 5.43 -10.16
CA ARG A 84 10.30 6.07 -10.79
C ARG A 84 9.92 6.90 -12.03
N ARG A 85 8.89 6.47 -12.76
CA ARG A 85 8.41 7.11 -14.00
C ARG A 85 7.26 8.10 -13.76
N ARG A 86 6.87 8.35 -12.50
CA ARG A 86 5.68 9.13 -12.12
C ARG A 86 4.39 8.63 -12.79
N ARG A 87 4.20 7.31 -12.83
CA ARG A 87 3.05 6.63 -13.43
C ARG A 87 2.31 5.76 -12.41
N LEU A 88 2.37 6.10 -11.12
CA LEU A 88 1.77 5.26 -10.09
C LEU A 88 0.25 5.14 -10.25
N LEU A 89 -0.48 6.21 -10.59
CA LEU A 89 -1.92 6.14 -10.85
C LEU A 89 -2.28 5.21 -12.02
N ASP A 90 -1.49 5.21 -13.09
CA ASP A 90 -1.69 4.26 -14.20
C ASP A 90 -1.55 2.82 -13.70
N TYR A 91 -0.57 2.56 -12.85
CA TYR A 91 -0.34 1.25 -12.26
C TYR A 91 -1.45 0.85 -11.27
N ILE A 92 -1.89 1.75 -10.40
CA ILE A 92 -3.03 1.55 -9.48
C ILE A 92 -4.28 1.16 -10.28
N ARG A 93 -4.56 1.89 -11.37
CA ARG A 93 -5.68 1.59 -12.27
C ARG A 93 -5.50 0.25 -12.97
N ALA A 94 -4.30 -0.02 -13.48
CA ALA A 94 -3.96 -1.27 -14.14
C ALA A 94 -4.11 -2.50 -13.23
N ARG A 95 -3.90 -2.32 -11.93
CA ARG A 95 -4.09 -3.40 -10.94
C ARG A 95 -5.52 -3.44 -10.41
N GLU A 96 -6.43 -2.62 -10.96
CA GLU A 96 -7.84 -2.53 -10.58
C GLU A 96 -8.02 -2.27 -9.08
N VAL A 97 -7.08 -1.55 -8.47
CA VAL A 97 -7.12 -1.20 -7.05
C VAL A 97 -8.36 -0.35 -6.80
N ARG A 98 -9.24 -0.84 -5.93
CA ARG A 98 -10.48 -0.14 -5.57
C ARG A 98 -10.29 0.77 -4.37
N TYR A 99 -9.48 0.33 -3.42
CA TYR A 99 -9.23 1.07 -2.19
C TYR A 99 -7.73 1.29 -1.97
N LEU A 100 -7.38 2.48 -1.48
CA LEU A 100 -6.05 2.76 -0.98
C LEU A 100 -6.11 2.90 0.53
N ILE A 101 -5.17 2.27 1.22
CA ILE A 101 -4.98 2.44 2.65
C ILE A 101 -3.55 2.89 2.93
N GLY A 102 -3.43 3.97 3.69
CA GLY A 102 -2.15 4.55 4.06
C GLY A 102 -2.29 5.70 5.03
N TRP A 103 -1.17 6.23 5.50
CA TRP A 103 -1.17 7.52 6.19
C TRP A 103 -1.36 8.65 5.18
N LYS A 104 -1.81 9.82 5.65
CA LYS A 104 -2.08 10.98 4.80
C LYS A 104 -0.87 11.34 3.91
N ASP A 105 0.34 11.32 4.47
CA ASP A 105 1.55 11.68 3.74
C ASP A 105 1.93 10.61 2.69
N ASN A 106 1.65 9.34 2.97
CA ASN A 106 1.82 8.27 1.98
C ASN A 106 0.86 8.44 0.80
N ILE A 107 -0.42 8.74 1.09
CA ILE A 107 -1.41 9.00 0.04
C ILE A 107 -1.01 10.21 -0.80
N TRP A 108 -0.56 11.30 -0.16
CA TRP A 108 -0.07 12.48 -0.86
C TRP A 108 1.16 12.20 -1.72
N MET A 109 2.12 11.43 -1.21
CA MET A 109 3.29 10.98 -1.97
C MET A 109 2.86 10.18 -3.22
N MET A 110 1.89 9.28 -3.09
CA MET A 110 1.36 8.52 -4.23
C MET A 110 0.72 9.43 -5.29
N ALA A 111 0.00 10.48 -4.89
CA ALA A 111 -0.55 11.46 -5.83
C ALA A 111 0.58 12.20 -6.57
N ASN A 112 1.62 12.61 -5.86
CA ASN A 112 2.76 13.31 -6.47
C ASN A 112 3.57 12.43 -7.43
N GLN A 113 3.60 11.11 -7.21
CA GLN A 113 4.20 10.13 -8.12
C GLN A 113 3.24 9.68 -9.24
N SER A 114 2.15 10.41 -9.43
CA SER A 114 1.15 10.15 -10.45
C SER A 114 1.01 11.36 -11.37
N ARG A 115 1.64 11.28 -12.54
CA ARG A 115 1.51 12.34 -13.56
C ARG A 115 0.05 12.46 -13.99
N GLY A 116 -0.44 13.71 -14.04
CA GLY A 116 -1.83 13.99 -14.41
C GLY A 116 -2.85 13.65 -13.33
N PHE A 117 -2.39 13.38 -12.10
CA PHE A 117 -3.28 13.19 -10.97
C PHE A 117 -4.17 14.42 -10.74
N SER A 118 -5.43 14.15 -10.42
CA SER A 118 -6.46 15.10 -10.02
C SER A 118 -7.11 14.65 -8.71
N SER A 119 -7.64 15.59 -7.94
CA SER A 119 -8.43 15.30 -6.74
C SER A 119 -9.66 14.41 -7.00
N ASN A 120 -10.04 14.24 -8.27
CA ASN A 120 -11.13 13.36 -8.69
C ASN A 120 -10.67 11.92 -9.01
N ASP A 121 -9.38 11.59 -8.85
CA ASP A 121 -8.88 10.23 -9.09
C ASP A 121 -9.04 9.33 -7.86
N TRP A 122 -9.20 9.91 -6.67
CA TRP A 122 -9.62 9.19 -5.47
C TRP A 122 -10.35 10.08 -4.49
N VAL A 123 -11.17 9.48 -3.63
CA VAL A 123 -11.95 10.18 -2.61
C VAL A 123 -11.60 9.63 -1.24
N HIS A 124 -11.26 10.52 -0.31
CA HIS A 124 -11.11 10.15 1.08
C HIS A 124 -12.46 9.68 1.65
N ARG A 125 -12.50 8.44 2.13
CA ARG A 125 -13.73 7.86 2.69
C ARG A 125 -13.76 7.99 4.20
N ARG A 126 -12.66 7.67 4.88
CA ARG A 126 -12.61 7.74 6.34
C ARG A 126 -11.21 7.66 6.92
N ARG A 127 -11.09 8.22 8.12
CA ARG A 127 -10.04 7.88 9.08
C ARG A 127 -10.41 6.58 9.80
N ILE A 128 -9.46 5.68 9.92
CA ILE A 128 -9.59 4.42 10.66
C ILE A 128 -9.19 4.71 12.11
N LYS A 129 -10.15 4.63 13.02
CA LYS A 129 -9.96 4.90 14.45
C LYS A 129 -9.70 3.58 15.21
N GLY A 130 -9.15 3.70 16.41
CA GLY A 130 -8.97 2.58 17.33
C GLY A 130 -7.55 2.02 17.34
N PHE A 131 -6.76 2.26 16.29
CA PHE A 131 -5.34 1.92 16.27
C PHE A 131 -4.52 2.86 15.37
N ARG A 132 -3.21 2.86 15.57
CA ARG A 132 -2.22 3.71 14.88
C ARG A 132 -0.92 2.93 14.63
N SER A 133 -0.11 3.41 13.72
CA SER A 133 1.25 2.90 13.51
C SER A 133 2.19 4.10 13.40
N TRP A 134 3.32 4.06 14.12
CA TRP A 134 4.24 5.22 14.25
C TRP A 134 3.55 6.52 14.72
N GLY A 135 2.45 6.41 15.49
CA GLY A 135 1.66 7.56 15.92
C GLY A 135 0.70 8.13 14.87
N PHE A 136 0.71 7.62 13.63
CA PHE A 136 -0.15 8.08 12.55
C PHE A 136 -1.47 7.29 12.45
N GLU A 137 -2.54 8.01 12.12
CA GLU A 137 -3.84 7.42 11.81
C GLU A 137 -3.86 6.87 10.39
N TRP A 138 -4.39 5.67 10.24
CA TRP A 138 -4.65 5.07 8.93
C TRP A 138 -5.86 5.73 8.26
N GLN A 139 -5.78 5.88 6.95
CA GLN A 139 -6.79 6.54 6.14
C GLN A 139 -7.22 5.59 5.02
N LEU A 140 -8.51 5.59 4.71
CA LEU A 140 -9.08 4.85 3.59
C LEU A 140 -9.51 5.83 2.50
N TYR A 141 -9.06 5.56 1.29
CA TYR A 141 -9.47 6.25 0.07
C TYR A 141 -10.07 5.24 -0.90
N GLU A 142 -11.03 5.68 -1.70
CA GLU A 142 -11.57 4.91 -2.83
C GLU A 142 -11.06 5.50 -4.13
N VAL A 143 -10.54 4.64 -5.00
CA VAL A 143 -10.04 5.03 -6.33
C VAL A 143 -11.22 5.19 -7.27
N LEU A 144 -11.25 6.32 -7.98
CA LEU A 144 -12.27 6.61 -8.98
C LEU A 144 -11.76 6.28 -10.38
N TYR A 145 -12.63 5.66 -11.16
CA TYR A 145 -12.38 5.26 -12.54
C TYR A 145 -13.36 6.02 -13.44
N PRO A 146 -12.94 7.15 -14.05
CA PRO A 146 -13.76 7.81 -15.04
C PRO A 146 -14.01 6.84 -16.20
N GLY A 147 -15.27 6.45 -16.43
CA GLY A 147 -15.70 5.75 -17.63
C GLY A 147 -15.21 4.31 -17.80
N ARG A 148 -15.18 3.48 -16.74
CA ARG A 148 -14.75 2.05 -16.65
C ARG A 148 -14.85 1.13 -17.90
N GLU A 149 -15.67 1.47 -18.89
CA GLU A 149 -15.73 0.88 -20.23
C GLU A 149 -14.53 1.23 -21.16
N ASP A 150 -13.74 2.27 -20.85
CA ASP A 150 -12.69 2.84 -21.70
C ASP A 150 -11.30 2.21 -21.46
N MET A 151 -11.05 1.65 -20.28
CA MET A 151 -9.75 1.10 -19.89
C MET A 151 -9.31 -0.11 -20.73
N ALA A 152 -10.26 -0.96 -21.15
CA ALA A 152 -9.99 -2.09 -22.02
C ALA A 152 -9.54 -1.67 -23.45
N LYS A 153 -9.75 -0.40 -23.82
CA LYS A 153 -9.49 0.13 -25.17
C LYS A 153 -8.17 0.90 -25.29
N ARG A 154 -7.40 1.05 -24.19
CA ARG A 154 -6.15 1.83 -24.22
C ARG A 154 -5.02 1.06 -24.93
N PRO A 155 -4.35 1.65 -25.95
CA PRO A 155 -3.25 1.00 -26.66
C PRO A 155 -2.11 0.63 -25.70
N GLY A 156 -1.64 -0.62 -25.78
CA GLY A 156 -0.61 -1.16 -24.88
C GLY A 156 -1.15 -1.91 -23.66
N TRP A 157 -2.47 -1.91 -23.45
CA TRP A 157 -3.11 -2.75 -22.45
C TRP A 157 -3.13 -4.21 -22.91
N LYS A 158 -2.22 -5.03 -22.39
CA LYS A 158 -2.40 -6.48 -22.34
C LYS A 158 -2.92 -6.79 -20.94
N LYS A 159 -4.13 -7.36 -20.83
CA LYS A 159 -4.64 -7.96 -19.61
C LYS A 159 -3.64 -9.06 -19.24
N ARG A 160 -2.63 -8.74 -18.41
CA ARG A 160 -1.67 -9.76 -17.98
C ARG A 160 -2.48 -10.75 -17.16
N ALA A 161 -2.48 -12.01 -17.62
CA ALA A 161 -3.08 -13.08 -16.86
C ALA A 161 -2.51 -13.03 -15.44
N ARG A 162 -3.40 -13.16 -14.46
CA ARG A 162 -3.07 -13.38 -13.05
C ARG A 162 -1.91 -14.39 -13.02
N PRO A 163 -0.73 -14.07 -12.44
CA PRO A 163 0.28 -15.10 -12.26
C PRO A 163 -0.38 -16.24 -11.45
N PRO A 164 -0.18 -17.52 -11.86
CA PRO A 164 -0.76 -18.65 -11.15
C PRO A 164 -0.40 -18.57 -9.66
N ALA A 165 -1.34 -18.89 -8.78
CA ALA A 165 -1.12 -18.90 -7.33
C ALA A 165 0.07 -19.80 -6.92
N GLU A 166 0.46 -20.75 -7.77
CA GLU A 166 1.61 -21.65 -7.59
C GLU A 166 2.98 -20.94 -7.63
N ALA A 167 3.10 -19.75 -8.22
CA ALA A 167 4.37 -19.03 -8.27
C ALA A 167 4.79 -18.40 -6.91
N ALA A 168 3.85 -18.27 -5.95
CA ALA A 168 4.15 -17.75 -4.61
C ALA A 168 4.62 -18.83 -3.62
N ALA A 169 4.48 -20.12 -3.97
CA ALA A 169 4.86 -21.25 -3.13
C ALA A 169 6.27 -21.81 -3.45
N ALA A 170 6.99 -21.20 -4.41
CA ALA A 170 8.26 -21.69 -4.91
C ALA A 170 9.40 -20.66 -4.82
N ALA A 171 9.42 -19.85 -3.75
CA ALA A 171 10.63 -19.16 -3.32
C ALA A 171 11.19 -19.89 -2.08
N PRO A 172 12.48 -20.23 -2.04
CA PRO A 172 13.09 -21.01 -0.96
C PRO A 172 13.06 -20.29 0.40
#